data_AF-A0A699XEM7-F1
#
_entry.id   AF-A0A699XEM7-F1
#
_cell.length_a   1.000
_cell.length_b   1.000
_cell.length_c   1.000
_cell.angle_alpha   90.00
_cell.angle_beta   90.00
_cell.angle_gamma   90.00
#
_symmetry.space_group_name_H-M   'P 1'
#
loop_
_entity.id
_entity.type
_entity.pdbx_description
1 polymer ?
#
loop_
_entity_poly.entity_id
_entity_poly.type
_entity_poly.pdbx_seq_one_letter_code
_entity_poly.pdbx_strand_id
1 'polypeptide(L)' 'MQDCVEAGCRNEGILPGGLKVKRRAAALHRQLCKNPEAALRDALSVLDWVNLYALAVNEENAN' A
#
# COMPACT_ATOMS: atom_id res chain seq x y z
N MET A 1 -2.22 15.07 -1.11
CA MET A 1 -1.46 13.94 -0.51
C MET A 1 -2.36 12.74 -0.24
N GLN A 2 -3.54 12.91 0.37
CA GLN A 2 -4.53 11.83 0.53
C GLN A 2 -4.95 11.19 -0.79
N ASP A 3 -5.28 11.99 -1.82
CA ASP A 3 -5.69 11.47 -3.13
C ASP A 3 -4.63 10.57 -3.78
N CYS A 4 -3.34 10.87 -3.58
CA CYS A 4 -2.22 10.05 -4.06
C CYS A 4 -2.17 8.69 -3.33
N VAL A 5 -2.35 8.69 -2.00
CA VAL A 5 -2.42 7.45 -1.23
C VAL A 5 -3.62 6.62 -1.66
N GLU A 6 -4.77 7.25 -1.88
CA GLU A 6 -5.99 6.59 -2.33
C GLU A 6 -5.83 5.99 -3.73
N ALA A 7 -5.19 6.71 -4.65
CA ALA A 7 -4.82 6.20 -5.97
C ALA A 7 -3.88 5.00 -5.88
N GLY A 8 -2.81 5.07 -5.07
CA GLY A 8 -1.89 3.97 -4.85
C GLY A 8 -2.54 2.74 -4.21
N CYS A 9 -3.56 2.93 -3.37
CA CYS A 9 -4.36 1.84 -2.80
C CYS A 9 -5.34 1.19 -3.79
N ARG A 10 -5.54 1.78 -4.98
CA ARG A 10 -6.42 1.27 -6.04
C ARG A 10 -5.64 0.74 -7.25
N ASN A 11 -4.52 1.37 -7.58
CA ASN A 11 -3.73 1.05 -8.76
C ASN A 11 -2.97 -0.26 -8.59
N GLU A 12 -3.08 -1.13 -9.58
CA GLU A 12 -2.39 -2.41 -9.64
C GLU A 12 -1.51 -2.52 -10.88
N GLY A 13 -0.69 -3.56 -10.92
CA GLY A 13 0.15 -3.88 -12.07
C GLY A 13 1.63 -3.77 -11.76
N ILE A 14 2.41 -3.42 -12.78
CA ILE A 14 3.86 -3.37 -12.75
C ILE A 14 4.30 -1.91 -12.95
N LEU A 15 5.20 -1.42 -12.10
CA LEU A 15 5.80 -0.10 -12.25
C LEU A 15 6.60 -0.02 -13.56
N PRO A 16 6.58 1.14 -14.24
CA PRO A 16 7.43 1.38 -15.39
C PRO A 16 8.93 1.40 -15.01
N GLY A 17 9.81 1.50 -16.00
CA GLY A 17 11.26 1.57 -15.78
C GLY A 17 12.01 0.23 -15.93
N GLY A 18 11.39 -0.80 -16.51
CA GLY A 18 12.08 -2.01 -16.97
C GLY A 18 12.48 -3.02 -15.89
N LEU A 19 12.42 -2.64 -14.61
CA LEU A 19 12.75 -3.51 -13.46
C LEU A 19 11.64 -4.50 -13.08
N LYS A 20 10.49 -4.45 -13.76
CA LYS A 20 9.32 -5.33 -13.54
C LYS A 20 8.84 -5.38 -12.09
N VAL A 21 8.93 -4.26 -11.37
CA VAL A 21 8.53 -4.17 -9.96
C VAL A 21 7.01 -4.16 -9.86
N LYS A 22 6.43 -5.08 -9.08
CA LYS A 22 4.99 -5.15 -8.88
C LYS A 22 4.52 -4.11 -7.86
N ARG A 23 3.40 -3.45 -8.14
CA ARG A 23 2.66 -2.61 -7.19
C ARG A 23 2.11 -3.46 -6.04
N ARG A 24 2.31 -3.03 -4.80
CA ARG A 24 1.97 -3.77 -3.58
C ARG A 24 0.94 -3.05 -2.72
N ALA A 25 0.83 -1.73 -2.83
CA ALA A 25 -0.05 -0.94 -1.96
C ALA A 25 -1.52 -1.41 -2.01
N ALA A 26 -2.09 -1.59 -3.20
CA ALA A 26 -3.47 -2.04 -3.35
C ALA A 26 -3.76 -3.42 -2.69
N ALA A 27 -2.82 -4.37 -2.81
CA ALA A 27 -2.98 -5.68 -2.19
C ALA A 27 -2.87 -5.62 -0.66
N LEU A 28 -1.91 -4.86 -0.14
CA LEU A 28 -1.72 -4.65 1.29
C LEU A 28 -2.92 -3.94 1.91
N HIS A 29 -3.45 -2.89 1.27
CA HIS A 29 -4.64 -2.19 1.72
C HIS A 29 -5.83 -3.13 1.89
N ARG A 30 -6.09 -4.00 0.90
CA ARG A 30 -7.16 -5.01 1.02
C ARG A 30 -6.93 -6.00 2.14
N GLN A 31 -5.69 -6.41 2.38
CA GLN A 31 -5.36 -7.33 3.46
C GLN A 31 -5.63 -6.70 4.83
N LEU A 32 -5.18 -5.45 5.02
CA LEU A 32 -5.38 -4.72 6.27
C LEU A 32 -6.86 -4.42 6.53
N CYS A 33 -7.63 -4.07 5.48
CA CYS A 33 -9.08 -3.88 5.60
C CYS A 33 -9.84 -5.17 5.93
N LYS A 34 -9.36 -6.34 5.51
CA LYS A 34 -10.00 -7.63 5.81
C LYS A 34 -9.81 -8.07 7.25
N ASN A 35 -8.70 -7.71 7.89
CA ASN A 35 -8.36 -8.12 9.25
C ASN A 35 -8.11 -6.90 10.17
N PRO A 36 -9.11 -6.04 10.40
CA PRO A 36 -8.93 -4.84 11.22
C PRO A 36 -8.59 -5.16 12.68
N GLU A 37 -9.03 -6.32 13.19
CA GLU A 37 -8.74 -6.75 14.56
C GLU A 37 -7.27 -7.13 14.78
N ALA A 38 -6.49 -7.36 13.72
CA ALA A 38 -5.05 -7.61 13.86
C ALA A 38 -4.34 -6.42 14.52
N ALA A 39 -4.77 -5.19 14.19
CA ALA A 39 -4.32 -3.93 14.81
C ALA A 39 -4.55 -3.86 16.32
N LEU A 40 -5.58 -4.56 16.81
CA LEU A 40 -5.90 -4.60 18.24
C LEU A 40 -5.13 -5.69 18.98
N ARG A 41 -4.67 -6.73 18.26
CA ARG A 41 -3.98 -7.89 18.85
C ARG A 41 -2.47 -7.76 18.81
N ASP A 42 -1.94 -7.03 17.82
CA ASP A 42 -0.50 -6.81 17.64
C ASP A 42 -0.20 -5.33 17.33
N ALA A 43 0.49 -4.66 18.24
CA ALA A 43 0.89 -3.26 18.08
C ALA A 43 1.77 -3.03 16.84
N LEU A 44 2.52 -4.04 16.39
CA LEU A 44 3.35 -3.93 15.19
C LEU A 44 2.52 -3.83 13.91
N SER A 45 1.28 -4.29 13.90
CA SER A 45 0.44 -4.19 12.69
C SER A 45 -0.05 -2.76 12.39
N VAL A 46 0.12 -1.82 13.33
CA VAL A 46 0.01 -0.38 13.03
C VAL A 46 1.11 0.06 12.03
N LEU A 47 2.30 -0.56 12.10
CA LEU A 47 3.38 -0.27 11.16
C LEU A 47 3.02 -0.69 9.73
N ASP A 48 2.16 -1.69 9.54
CA ASP A 48 1.72 -2.08 8.21
C ASP A 48 0.88 -0.99 7.52
N TRP A 49 0.09 -0.23 8.29
CA TRP A 49 -0.63 0.94 7.77
C TRP A 49 0.32 2.09 7.40
N VAL A 50 1.41 2.28 8.15
CA VAL A 50 2.46 3.25 7.82
C VAL A 50 3.20 2.82 6.56
N ASN A 51 3.56 1.54 6.46
CA ASN A 51 4.19 0.95 5.28
C ASN A 51 3.30 1.08 4.05
N LEU A 52 1.98 0.86 4.20
CA LEU A 52 1.01 1.07 3.14
C LEU A 52 1.05 2.50 2.60
N TYR A 53 1.06 3.50 3.48
CA TYR A 53 1.14 4.91 3.08
C TYR A 53 2.41 5.20 2.28
N ALA A 54 3.57 4.73 2.77
CA ALA A 54 4.84 4.91 2.09
C ALA A 54 4.87 4.22 0.72
N LEU A 55 4.37 2.99 0.63
CA LEU A 55 4.27 2.26 -0.63
C LEU A 55 3.34 2.97 -1.62
N ALA A 56 2.15 3.38 -1.20
CA ALA A 56 1.16 4.01 -2.08
C ALA A 56 1.73 5.28 -2.72
N VAL A 57 2.37 6.15 -1.92
CA VAL A 57 2.99 7.38 -2.44
C VAL A 57 4.17 7.06 -3.36
N ASN A 58 5.05 6.13 -2.97
CA ASN A 58 6.22 5.78 -3.79
C ASN A 58 5.83 5.13 -5.12
N GLU A 59 4.80 4.28 -5.14
CA GLU A 59 4.31 3.62 -6.34
C GLU A 59 3.61 4.62 -7.29
N GLU A 60 2.86 5.59 -6.77
CA GLU A 60 2.27 6.67 -7.59
C GLU A 60 3.31 7.67 -8.08
N ASN A 61 4.38 7.93 -7.32
CA ASN A 61 5.49 8.77 -7.79
C ASN A 61 6.33 8.08 -8.88
N ALA A 62 6.35 6.75 -8.90
CA ALA A 62 7.08 5.94 -9.87
C ALA A 62 6.24 5.57 -11.11
N ASN A 63 5.07 6.19 -11.31
CA ASN A 63 4.19 5.99 -12.47
C ASN A 63 4.73 6.64 -13.75
#